data_AF-A0A089ZJ41-F1
#
_entry.id   AF-A0A089ZJ41-F1
#
_cell.length_a   1.000
_cell.length_b   1.000
_cell.length_c   1.000
_cell.angle_alpha   90.00
_cell.angle_beta   90.00
_cell.angle_gamma   90.00
#
_symmetry.space_group_name_H-M   'P 1'
#
loop_
_entity.id
_entity.type
_entity.pdbx_description
1 polymer ?
#
loop_
_entity_poly.entity_id
_entity_poly.type
_entity_poly.pdbx_seq_one_letter_code
_entity_poly.pdbx_strand_id
1 'polypeptide(L)'
;MVLLDIDYVTRDDKAVIRLFGREKTRAEGKSIIVQDNGFKPYIYVDPLNLDQCREQLKDLGVALVEKVKMKDLGREKEFLKVTFNHPQDVPKLRDKILDLSQVKDIREHDIPFYRRYLIDKGLFPMAEVEVEVEEASPQTCTIPQDIGTQVMDLKGEIRPINSDFPDLKILSLDIEVYNPDGMPNSEKDPIIMISLSSNQGLRKVLATAESPLDFVETLQDEAEMLRRFTAIVEEEDPDILIGYNSDNFDFPYIRDRANILEVPLTLGTDGSGIKFMKRGFTNAALVKGRVHVDLYLIMRRYLQLDRYTLERVYLELFGEEKYDIPGDEIHQYWDDCGPKLEKLCHYSLDDAVAVTEIGEKMIPLTLELTRIVGQPFFDMARMATGQQVEWYLIRKANQQKEVVPNKPSASQYSNRRSKRASGGYVKDPVKGLHENIVYFDFRSLYPSIIISKNVSPDTLVDECKPEECHISPERGYMFLKEPPGFVPSIIGNILTERVRLKTLMKESEDEEEKKILNVQQEALKRLANSMYGVYGYSRFRWYRLECADAITAWGRDYIKKTMAKAENFGFKPVYADTDGFYAVYQEEDQ
;
A
#
# COMPACT_ATOMS: atom_id res chain seq x y z
N MET A 1 11.08 5.14 -18.80
CA MET A 1 9.62 4.96 -18.68
C MET A 1 9.18 5.24 -17.25
N VAL A 2 7.93 5.61 -17.01
CA VAL A 2 7.33 5.60 -15.67
C VAL A 2 6.82 4.19 -15.39
N LEU A 3 7.30 3.52 -14.35
CA LEU A 3 6.83 2.17 -13.97
C LEU A 3 5.50 2.27 -13.24
N LEU A 4 4.42 1.77 -13.84
CA LEU A 4 3.07 1.86 -13.28
C LEU A 4 2.66 0.59 -12.52
N ASP A 5 2.73 -0.55 -13.20
CA ASP A 5 2.30 -1.83 -12.66
C ASP A 5 3.26 -2.96 -13.06
N ILE A 6 3.15 -4.10 -12.40
CA ILE A 6 3.98 -5.26 -12.67
C ILE A 6 3.18 -6.55 -12.43
N ASP A 7 3.36 -7.51 -13.34
CA ASP A 7 2.95 -8.88 -13.08
C ASP A 7 3.91 -9.90 -13.70
N TYR A 8 3.46 -11.14 -13.80
CA TYR A 8 4.11 -12.14 -14.61
C TYR A 8 3.08 -13.01 -15.32
N VAL A 9 3.49 -13.57 -16.45
CA VAL A 9 2.75 -14.59 -17.20
C VAL A 9 3.62 -15.82 -17.38
N THR A 10 3.01 -16.96 -17.69
CA THR A 10 3.72 -18.18 -18.08
C THR A 10 3.65 -18.33 -19.61
N ARG A 11 4.81 -18.43 -20.26
CA ARG A 11 4.95 -18.69 -21.70
C ARG A 11 5.99 -19.79 -21.91
N ASP A 12 5.64 -20.83 -22.66
CA ASP A 12 6.51 -21.99 -22.91
C ASP A 12 7.16 -22.54 -21.63
N ASP A 13 6.33 -22.73 -20.58
CA ASP A 13 6.73 -23.18 -19.23
C ASP A 13 7.74 -22.27 -18.49
N LYS A 14 7.98 -21.06 -18.99
CA LYS A 14 8.83 -20.05 -18.37
C LYS A 14 7.99 -18.89 -17.85
N ALA A 15 8.38 -18.37 -16.69
CA ALA A 15 7.78 -17.16 -16.16
C ALA A 15 8.42 -15.94 -16.83
N VAL A 16 7.58 -15.02 -17.30
CA VAL A 16 7.95 -13.77 -17.94
C VAL A 16 7.40 -12.63 -17.09
N ILE A 17 8.29 -11.80 -16.54
CA ILE A 17 7.89 -10.57 -15.85
C ILE A 17 7.39 -9.57 -16.89
N ARG A 18 6.27 -8.90 -16.61
CA ARG A 18 5.78 -7.78 -17.44
C ARG A 18 5.76 -6.51 -16.58
N LEU A 19 6.40 -5.47 -17.07
CA LEU A 19 6.46 -4.14 -16.47
C LEU A 19 5.59 -3.22 -17.33
N PHE A 20 4.48 -2.77 -16.77
CA PHE A 20 3.59 -1.82 -17.43
C PHE A 20 4.02 -0.41 -17.10
N GLY A 21 4.01 0.47 -18.09
CA GLY A 21 4.32 1.87 -17.83
C GLY A 21 4.12 2.79 -19.01
N ARG A 22 4.60 4.02 -18.86
CA ARG A 22 4.49 5.07 -19.87
C ARG A 22 5.85 5.50 -20.38
N GLU A 23 6.01 5.58 -21.70
CA GLU A 23 7.21 6.14 -22.34
C GLU A 23 7.31 7.65 -22.05
N LYS A 24 8.51 8.13 -21.69
CA LYS A 24 8.78 9.57 -21.44
C LYS A 24 9.54 10.26 -22.57
N THR A 25 10.05 9.51 -23.55
CA THR A 25 10.90 10.00 -24.64
C THR A 25 10.14 10.68 -25.78
N ARG A 26 8.81 10.64 -25.79
CA ARG A 26 7.95 11.25 -26.82
C ARG A 26 6.97 12.26 -26.19
N ALA A 27 6.61 13.30 -26.93
CA ALA A 27 5.75 14.40 -26.48
C ALA A 27 4.35 13.95 -26.00
N GLU A 28 3.84 12.84 -26.55
CA GLU A 28 2.66 12.12 -26.06
C GLU A 28 3.11 10.72 -25.65
N GLY A 29 3.45 10.54 -24.37
CA GLY A 29 3.95 9.27 -23.85
C GLY A 29 2.94 8.14 -24.05
N LYS A 30 3.30 7.09 -24.80
CA LYS A 30 2.45 5.92 -25.04
C LYS A 30 2.57 4.89 -23.91
N SER A 31 1.51 4.11 -23.71
CA SER A 31 1.53 2.91 -22.88
C SER A 31 2.52 1.88 -23.46
N ILE A 32 3.37 1.32 -22.61
CA ILE A 32 4.36 0.30 -22.97
C ILE A 32 4.37 -0.87 -21.96
N ILE A 33 4.72 -2.05 -22.45
CA ILE A 33 4.94 -3.26 -21.66
C ILE A 33 6.35 -3.78 -21.92
N VAL A 34 7.22 -3.71 -20.91
CA VAL A 34 8.58 -4.28 -20.99
C VAL A 34 8.59 -5.68 -20.39
N GLN A 35 9.13 -6.66 -21.12
CA GLN A 35 9.16 -8.06 -20.73
C GLN A 35 10.56 -8.50 -20.31
N ASP A 36 10.68 -9.16 -19.15
CA ASP A 36 11.93 -9.81 -18.70
C ASP A 36 11.72 -11.32 -18.56
N ASN A 37 12.42 -12.08 -19.40
CA ASN A 37 12.39 -13.54 -19.48
C ASN A 37 13.51 -14.22 -18.65
N GLY A 38 14.43 -13.44 -18.09
CA GLY A 38 15.66 -13.89 -17.44
C GLY A 38 15.55 -14.07 -15.92
N PHE A 39 14.54 -13.46 -15.28
CA PHE A 39 14.41 -13.55 -13.82
C PHE A 39 13.95 -14.95 -13.37
N LYS A 40 14.59 -15.49 -12.33
CA LYS A 40 14.28 -16.82 -11.78
C LYS A 40 13.89 -16.75 -10.30
N PRO A 41 12.86 -17.50 -9.87
CA PRO A 41 12.45 -17.57 -8.47
C PRO A 41 13.49 -18.34 -7.65
N TYR A 42 13.64 -17.99 -6.37
CA TYR A 42 14.52 -18.68 -5.45
C TYR A 42 14.01 -18.64 -4.01
N ILE A 43 14.57 -19.51 -3.17
CA ILE A 43 14.45 -19.48 -1.71
C ILE A 43 15.82 -19.61 -1.07
N TYR A 44 15.93 -19.31 0.23
CA TYR A 44 17.14 -19.63 1.00
C TYR A 44 16.88 -20.84 1.89
N VAL A 45 17.88 -21.72 1.99
CA VAL A 45 17.86 -22.92 2.82
C VAL A 45 18.91 -22.76 3.90
N ASP A 46 18.51 -22.95 5.15
CA ASP A 46 19.37 -23.01 6.33
C ASP A 46 19.86 -24.45 6.55
N PRO A 47 21.14 -24.77 6.27
CA PRO A 47 21.64 -26.13 6.37
C PRO A 47 22.12 -26.50 7.79
N LEU A 48 21.95 -27.76 8.17
CA LEU A 48 22.67 -28.35 9.32
C LEU A 48 24.13 -28.66 8.94
N ASN A 49 24.35 -29.21 7.75
CA ASN A 49 25.65 -29.39 7.13
C ASN A 49 25.59 -28.91 5.67
N LEU A 50 26.44 -27.96 5.31
CA LEU A 50 26.35 -27.26 4.03
C LEU A 50 26.56 -28.18 2.82
N ASP A 51 27.59 -29.02 2.84
CA ASP A 51 27.93 -29.87 1.71
C ASP A 51 26.93 -31.00 1.52
N GLN A 52 26.53 -31.68 2.62
CA GLN A 52 25.53 -32.75 2.54
C GLN A 52 24.15 -32.23 2.13
N CYS A 53 23.75 -31.06 2.64
CA CYS A 53 22.49 -30.41 2.24
C CYS A 53 22.51 -30.05 0.75
N ARG A 54 23.64 -29.55 0.24
CA ARG A 54 23.81 -29.23 -1.18
C ARG A 54 23.62 -30.45 -2.08
N GLU A 55 24.14 -31.61 -1.70
CA GLU A 55 23.95 -32.84 -2.48
C GLU A 55 22.47 -33.29 -2.46
N GLN A 56 21.82 -33.31 -1.29
CA GLN A 56 20.39 -33.66 -1.19
C GLN A 56 19.48 -32.75 -2.03
N LEU A 57 19.82 -31.46 -2.14
CA LEU A 57 19.07 -30.50 -2.95
C LEU A 57 19.21 -30.74 -4.45
N LYS A 58 20.38 -31.20 -4.92
CA LYS A 58 20.60 -31.52 -6.34
C LYS A 58 19.72 -32.67 -6.80
N ASP A 59 19.47 -33.65 -5.94
CA ASP A 59 18.62 -34.81 -6.25
C ASP A 59 17.15 -34.44 -6.48
N LEU A 60 16.72 -33.23 -6.05
CA LEU A 60 15.35 -32.74 -6.23
C LEU A 60 15.10 -32.03 -7.59
N GLY A 61 16.09 -31.96 -8.47
CA GLY A 61 15.92 -31.38 -9.81
C GLY A 61 15.70 -29.87 -9.83
N VAL A 62 16.22 -29.15 -8.84
CA VAL A 62 16.22 -27.68 -8.79
C VAL A 62 17.17 -27.09 -9.84
N ALA A 63 16.93 -25.84 -10.26
CA ALA A 63 17.68 -25.25 -11.38
C ALA A 63 19.14 -24.91 -11.01
N LEU A 64 19.36 -24.35 -9.82
CA LEU A 64 20.70 -23.95 -9.36
C LEU A 64 20.75 -23.93 -7.82
N VAL A 65 21.89 -24.34 -7.25
CA VAL A 65 22.16 -24.29 -5.81
C VAL A 65 23.51 -23.61 -5.55
N GLU A 66 23.46 -22.45 -4.91
CA GLU A 66 24.62 -21.60 -4.64
C GLU A 66 24.79 -21.34 -3.16
N LYS A 67 26.04 -21.28 -2.69
CA LYS A 67 26.37 -20.86 -1.34
C LYS A 67 26.34 -19.34 -1.26
N VAL A 68 25.64 -18.79 -0.27
CA VAL A 68 25.57 -17.35 -0.01
C VAL A 68 25.81 -17.05 1.47
N LYS A 69 26.34 -15.87 1.77
CA LYS A 69 26.54 -15.37 3.14
C LYS A 69 25.56 -14.23 3.40
N MET A 70 24.72 -14.39 4.41
CA MET A 70 23.65 -13.46 4.77
C MET A 70 23.64 -13.25 6.29
N LYS A 71 22.94 -12.24 6.77
CA LYS A 71 22.62 -12.08 8.20
C LYS A 71 21.29 -12.76 8.51
N ASP A 72 21.19 -13.39 9.68
CA ASP A 72 19.95 -13.90 10.25
C ASP A 72 19.84 -13.37 11.69
N LEU A 73 18.94 -12.40 11.90
CA LEU A 73 18.81 -11.66 13.15
C LEU A 73 20.16 -11.07 13.59
N GLY A 74 20.75 -10.26 12.71
CA GLY A 74 22.04 -9.58 12.94
C GLY A 74 23.29 -10.47 12.89
N ARG A 75 23.15 -11.80 12.89
CA ARG A 75 24.29 -12.74 12.90
C ARG A 75 24.64 -13.22 11.51
N GLU A 76 25.90 -13.12 11.12
CA GLU A 76 26.36 -13.65 9.83
C GLU A 76 26.28 -15.18 9.80
N LYS A 77 25.74 -15.71 8.72
CA LYS A 77 25.52 -17.13 8.51
C LYS A 77 25.57 -17.51 7.04
N GLU A 78 25.96 -18.74 6.76
CA GLU A 78 25.95 -19.31 5.42
C GLU A 78 24.61 -20.01 5.12
N PHE A 79 24.05 -19.73 3.95
CA PHE A 79 22.82 -20.31 3.43
C PHE A 79 23.07 -20.93 2.06
N LEU A 80 22.17 -21.80 1.62
CA LEU A 80 22.09 -22.24 0.22
C LEU A 80 20.94 -21.50 -0.48
N LYS A 81 21.25 -20.71 -1.50
CA LYS A 81 20.26 -20.11 -2.40
C LYS A 81 19.86 -21.16 -3.44
N VAL A 82 18.59 -21.55 -3.42
CA VAL A 82 18.03 -22.57 -4.31
C VAL A 82 17.13 -21.88 -5.32
N THR A 83 17.51 -21.93 -6.59
CA THR A 83 16.79 -21.31 -7.72
C THR A 83 15.94 -22.36 -8.42
N PHE A 84 14.73 -21.98 -8.83
CA PHE A 84 13.77 -22.85 -9.53
C PHE A 84 13.54 -22.37 -10.97
N ASN A 85 12.97 -23.24 -11.80
CA ASN A 85 12.67 -22.92 -13.19
C ASN A 85 11.43 -22.03 -13.33
N HIS A 86 10.40 -22.30 -12.52
CA HIS A 86 9.14 -21.58 -12.53
C HIS A 86 8.65 -21.23 -11.11
N PRO A 87 7.97 -20.08 -10.87
CA PRO A 87 7.52 -19.67 -9.54
C PRO A 87 6.56 -20.64 -8.87
N GLN A 88 5.77 -21.38 -9.68
CA GLN A 88 4.86 -22.41 -9.17
C GLN A 88 5.58 -23.66 -8.65
N ASP A 89 6.87 -23.81 -8.92
CA ASP A 89 7.66 -24.95 -8.41
C ASP A 89 8.04 -24.75 -6.94
N VAL A 90 8.16 -23.48 -6.50
CA VAL A 90 8.46 -23.14 -5.09
C VAL A 90 7.46 -23.78 -4.13
N PRO A 91 6.13 -23.54 -4.22
CA PRO A 91 5.18 -24.19 -3.31
C PRO A 91 5.12 -25.71 -3.47
N LYS A 92 5.44 -26.27 -4.66
CA LYS A 92 5.44 -27.73 -4.89
C LYS A 92 6.63 -28.44 -4.22
N LEU A 93 7.78 -27.76 -4.13
CA LEU A 93 9.04 -28.34 -3.67
C LEU A 93 9.46 -27.89 -2.28
N ARG A 94 8.99 -26.74 -1.78
CA ARG A 94 9.45 -26.19 -0.49
C ARG A 94 9.24 -27.14 0.69
N ASP A 95 8.12 -27.87 0.72
CA ASP A 95 7.82 -28.79 1.82
C ASP A 95 8.73 -30.02 1.75
N LYS A 96 8.97 -30.55 0.54
CA LYS A 96 9.96 -31.62 0.31
C LYS A 96 11.38 -31.21 0.69
N ILE A 97 11.75 -29.96 0.40
CA ILE A 97 13.05 -29.40 0.79
C ILE A 97 13.14 -29.29 2.32
N LEU A 98 12.08 -28.80 2.97
CA LEU A 98 12.04 -28.68 4.42
C LEU A 98 12.13 -30.05 5.13
N ASP A 99 11.60 -31.10 4.54
CA ASP A 99 11.64 -32.48 5.07
C ASP A 99 13.01 -33.17 4.90
N LEU A 100 13.97 -32.56 4.18
CA LEU A 100 15.31 -33.13 4.02
C LEU A 100 16.07 -33.16 5.35
N SER A 101 16.78 -34.25 5.62
CA SER A 101 17.46 -34.46 6.90
C SER A 101 18.55 -33.43 7.23
N GLN A 102 19.12 -32.76 6.22
CA GLN A 102 20.16 -31.74 6.41
C GLN A 102 19.62 -30.30 6.32
N VAL A 103 18.30 -30.11 6.21
CA VAL A 103 17.67 -28.79 6.19
C VAL A 103 17.14 -28.49 7.58
N LYS A 104 17.63 -27.39 8.17
CA LYS A 104 17.13 -26.89 9.45
C LYS A 104 15.84 -26.09 9.26
N ASP A 105 15.83 -25.23 8.24
CA ASP A 105 14.72 -24.34 7.94
C ASP A 105 14.85 -23.81 6.50
N ILE A 106 13.78 -23.20 5.99
CA ILE A 106 13.76 -22.49 4.72
C ILE A 106 13.33 -21.04 4.95
N ARG A 107 13.73 -20.12 4.07
CA ARG A 107 13.43 -18.68 4.19
C ARG A 107 12.97 -18.13 2.85
N GLU A 108 12.16 -17.07 2.91
CA GLU A 108 11.70 -16.30 1.74
C GLU A 108 10.89 -17.09 0.70
N HIS A 109 10.38 -18.25 1.08
CA HIS A 109 9.59 -19.15 0.21
C HIS A 109 8.15 -18.68 -0.06
N ASP A 110 7.76 -17.53 0.46
CA ASP A 110 6.42 -16.97 0.38
C ASP A 110 6.39 -15.52 -0.16
N ILE A 111 7.51 -15.04 -0.72
CA ILE A 111 7.56 -13.75 -1.43
C ILE A 111 7.01 -13.94 -2.84
N PRO A 112 5.92 -13.24 -3.24
CA PRO A 112 5.39 -13.33 -4.60
C PRO A 112 6.42 -12.92 -5.66
N PHE A 113 6.44 -13.64 -6.78
CA PHE A 113 7.49 -13.53 -7.79
C PHE A 113 7.71 -12.11 -8.33
N TYR A 114 6.63 -11.41 -8.68
CA TYR A 114 6.69 -10.03 -9.16
C TYR A 114 7.21 -9.04 -8.09
N ARG A 115 6.93 -9.30 -6.79
CA ARG A 115 7.46 -8.49 -5.69
C ARG A 115 8.93 -8.77 -5.45
N ARG A 116 9.34 -10.05 -5.55
CA ARG A 116 10.75 -10.45 -5.49
C ARG A 116 11.53 -9.72 -6.58
N TYR A 117 11.00 -9.66 -7.82
CA TYR A 117 11.60 -8.90 -8.91
C TYR A 117 11.86 -7.43 -8.55
N LEU A 118 10.85 -6.71 -8.04
CA LEU A 118 11.00 -5.32 -7.59
C LEU A 118 12.09 -5.17 -6.52
N ILE A 119 12.12 -6.10 -5.55
CA ILE A 119 13.09 -6.07 -4.45
C ILE A 119 14.52 -6.32 -4.93
N ASP A 120 14.77 -7.32 -5.77
CA ASP A 120 16.11 -7.66 -6.30
C ASP A 120 16.65 -6.55 -7.19
N LYS A 121 15.81 -6.04 -8.09
CA LYS A 121 16.19 -5.02 -9.07
C LYS A 121 16.22 -3.61 -8.46
N GLY A 122 15.83 -3.46 -7.20
CA GLY A 122 15.79 -2.17 -6.52
C GLY A 122 14.73 -1.21 -7.05
N LEU A 123 13.71 -1.73 -7.74
CA LEU A 123 12.66 -0.96 -8.39
C LEU A 123 11.53 -0.65 -7.42
N PHE A 124 10.84 0.45 -7.69
CA PHE A 124 9.65 0.85 -6.97
C PHE A 124 8.67 1.47 -7.97
N PRO A 125 7.40 1.04 -7.97
CA PRO A 125 6.38 1.60 -8.84
C PRO A 125 6.13 3.09 -8.57
N MET A 126 5.49 3.76 -9.53
CA MET A 126 5.23 5.21 -9.53
C MET A 126 6.51 6.06 -9.59
N ALA A 127 7.54 5.54 -10.25
CA ALA A 127 8.82 6.22 -10.43
C ALA A 127 9.39 5.99 -11.83
N GLU A 128 10.30 6.87 -12.22
CA GLU A 128 10.99 6.76 -13.49
C GLU A 128 12.08 5.67 -13.43
N VAL A 129 12.13 4.87 -14.49
CA VAL A 129 13.14 3.82 -14.69
C VAL A 129 13.74 3.94 -16.09
N GLU A 130 15.05 3.78 -16.15
CA GLU A 130 15.80 3.61 -17.40
C GLU A 130 15.74 2.13 -17.79
N VAL A 131 15.42 1.86 -19.05
CA VAL A 131 15.34 0.51 -19.61
C VAL A 131 15.99 0.49 -20.98
N GLU A 132 16.84 -0.50 -21.21
CA GLU A 132 17.37 -0.82 -22.53
C GLU A 132 16.56 -1.99 -23.13
N VAL A 133 15.93 -1.74 -24.26
CA VAL A 133 14.89 -2.59 -24.82
C VAL A 133 15.06 -2.78 -26.32
N GLU A 134 14.51 -3.87 -26.85
CA GLU A 134 14.29 -4.07 -28.27
C GLU A 134 12.80 -4.31 -28.56
N GLU A 135 12.38 -4.11 -29.81
CA GLU A 135 11.02 -4.45 -30.22
C GLU A 135 10.78 -5.94 -29.97
N ALA A 136 9.67 -6.25 -29.29
CA ALA A 136 9.29 -7.64 -29.06
C ALA A 136 9.04 -8.33 -30.40
N SER A 137 9.55 -9.55 -30.53
CA SER A 137 9.27 -10.36 -31.72
C SER A 137 7.75 -10.58 -31.87
N PRO A 138 7.23 -10.80 -33.11
CA PRO A 138 5.82 -11.16 -33.30
C PRO A 138 5.39 -12.42 -32.53
N GLN A 139 6.34 -13.26 -32.11
CA GLN A 139 6.12 -14.47 -31.32
C GLN A 139 6.01 -14.18 -29.82
N THR A 140 6.61 -13.09 -29.34
CA THR A 140 6.59 -12.64 -27.92
C THR A 140 5.58 -11.51 -27.67
N CYS A 141 5.08 -10.87 -28.74
CA CYS A 141 3.96 -9.95 -28.69
C CYS A 141 2.64 -10.73 -28.50
N THR A 142 2.05 -10.64 -27.31
CA THR A 142 0.82 -11.38 -26.94
C THR A 142 -0.41 -10.50 -26.81
N ILE A 143 -0.34 -9.25 -27.27
CA ILE A 143 -1.48 -8.32 -27.19
C ILE A 143 -2.15 -8.22 -28.57
N PRO A 144 -3.47 -7.99 -28.63
CA PRO A 144 -4.17 -7.75 -29.89
C PRO A 144 -3.58 -6.57 -30.68
N GLN A 145 -3.58 -6.64 -32.02
CA GLN A 145 -2.95 -5.63 -32.89
C GLN A 145 -3.64 -4.27 -32.90
N ASP A 146 -4.91 -4.24 -32.52
CA ASP A 146 -5.75 -3.06 -32.35
C ASP A 146 -5.42 -2.28 -31.06
N ILE A 147 -4.72 -2.89 -30.10
CA ILE A 147 -4.30 -2.23 -28.87
C ILE A 147 -3.07 -1.36 -29.12
N GLY A 148 -3.17 -0.07 -28.80
CA GLY A 148 -2.11 0.93 -29.04
C GLY A 148 -0.83 0.81 -28.18
N THR A 149 -0.76 -0.18 -27.29
CA THR A 149 0.36 -0.39 -26.35
C THR A 149 1.56 -1.01 -27.05
N GLN A 150 2.77 -0.51 -26.79
CA GLN A 150 3.99 -1.12 -27.35
C GLN A 150 4.54 -2.21 -26.44
N VAL A 151 4.85 -3.38 -27.00
CA VAL A 151 5.49 -4.47 -26.27
C VAL A 151 6.97 -4.53 -26.63
N MET A 152 7.82 -4.57 -25.61
CA MET A 152 9.28 -4.55 -25.78
C MET A 152 9.94 -5.63 -24.92
N ASP A 153 11.00 -6.23 -25.43
CA ASP A 153 11.82 -7.21 -24.70
C ASP A 153 13.02 -6.51 -24.05
N LEU A 154 13.31 -6.82 -22.79
CA LEU A 154 14.44 -6.25 -22.04
C LEU A 154 15.77 -6.83 -22.56
N LYS A 155 16.69 -5.98 -23.01
CA LYS A 155 18.05 -6.38 -23.40
C LYS A 155 19.10 -6.21 -22.31
N GLY A 156 18.93 -5.18 -21.48
CA GLY A 156 19.93 -4.75 -20.52
C GLY A 156 19.44 -4.80 -19.09
N GLU A 157 20.03 -3.93 -18.27
CA GLU A 157 19.55 -3.71 -16.92
C GLU A 157 18.42 -2.68 -16.91
N ILE A 158 17.49 -2.86 -15.97
CA ILE A 158 16.52 -1.84 -15.59
C ILE A 158 17.06 -1.11 -14.37
N ARG A 159 17.08 0.23 -14.42
CA ARG A 159 17.66 1.07 -13.37
C ARG A 159 16.66 2.11 -12.89
N PRO A 160 16.45 2.28 -11.58
CA PRO A 160 15.66 3.39 -11.07
C PRO A 160 16.39 4.71 -11.31
N ILE A 161 15.65 5.74 -11.74
CA ILE A 161 16.12 7.11 -11.88
C ILE A 161 15.61 7.90 -10.67
N ASN A 162 16.43 8.82 -10.14
CA ASN A 162 15.92 9.78 -9.17
C ASN A 162 15.10 10.83 -9.89
N SER A 163 13.79 10.82 -9.69
CA SER A 163 12.83 11.73 -10.34
C SER A 163 11.88 12.32 -9.31
N ASP A 164 11.22 13.42 -9.67
CA ASP A 164 10.04 13.89 -8.95
C ASP A 164 8.85 12.96 -9.21
N PHE A 165 7.67 13.34 -8.70
CA PHE A 165 6.45 12.61 -9.03
C PHE A 165 6.20 12.68 -10.54
N PRO A 166 5.91 11.55 -11.20
CA PRO A 166 5.51 11.59 -12.60
C PRO A 166 4.14 12.28 -12.73
N ASP A 167 3.94 13.00 -13.82
CA ASP A 167 2.60 13.44 -14.22
C ASP A 167 1.79 12.21 -14.60
N LEU A 168 0.71 11.95 -13.87
CA LEU A 168 -0.16 10.79 -14.06
C LEU A 168 -1.51 11.23 -14.58
N LYS A 169 -2.00 10.56 -15.63
CA LYS A 169 -3.36 10.71 -16.12
C LYS A 169 -4.31 9.95 -15.22
N ILE A 170 -5.28 10.65 -14.64
CA ILE A 170 -6.27 10.10 -13.73
C ILE A 170 -7.64 10.22 -14.40
N LEU A 171 -8.38 9.11 -14.43
CA LEU A 171 -9.77 9.08 -14.85
C LEU A 171 -10.60 8.51 -13.71
N SER A 172 -11.57 9.28 -13.24
CA SER A 172 -12.60 8.83 -12.31
C SER A 172 -13.81 8.27 -13.05
N LEU A 173 -14.49 7.35 -12.39
CA LEU A 173 -15.78 6.84 -12.83
C LEU A 173 -16.76 6.80 -11.65
N ASP A 174 -18.03 6.95 -11.98
CA ASP A 174 -19.18 6.69 -11.13
C ASP A 174 -20.36 6.20 -11.99
N ILE A 175 -21.29 5.42 -11.42
CA ILE A 175 -22.44 4.87 -12.16
C ILE A 175 -23.76 5.10 -11.43
N GLU A 176 -24.81 5.27 -12.22
CA GLU A 176 -26.19 5.28 -11.72
C GLU A 176 -26.99 4.11 -12.29
N VAL A 177 -27.87 3.55 -11.47
CA VAL A 177 -28.61 2.31 -11.78
C VAL A 177 -30.12 2.53 -11.62
N TYR A 178 -30.91 1.94 -12.53
CA TYR A 178 -32.37 1.97 -12.47
C TYR A 178 -32.92 1.00 -11.42
N ASN A 179 -33.12 1.45 -10.18
CA ASN A 179 -33.40 0.62 -9.01
C ASN A 179 -34.83 0.80 -8.39
N PRO A 180 -35.92 0.54 -9.14
CA PRO A 180 -37.29 0.78 -8.67
C PRO A 180 -37.72 -0.11 -7.49
N ASP A 181 -37.09 -1.27 -7.32
CA ASP A 181 -37.36 -2.22 -6.22
C ASP A 181 -36.48 -1.96 -4.98
N GLY A 182 -35.75 -0.83 -4.94
CA GLY A 182 -34.91 -0.41 -3.82
C GLY A 182 -33.43 -0.71 -4.04
N MET A 183 -32.90 -1.75 -3.40
CA MET A 183 -31.46 -2.07 -3.49
C MET A 183 -31.11 -2.56 -4.91
N PRO A 184 -30.12 -1.94 -5.60
CA PRO A 184 -29.75 -2.32 -6.96
C PRO A 184 -29.38 -3.79 -7.12
N ASN A 185 -29.89 -4.44 -8.16
CA ASN A 185 -29.59 -5.82 -8.53
C ASN A 185 -29.16 -5.93 -10.00
N SER A 186 -27.87 -6.22 -10.23
CA SER A 186 -27.27 -6.32 -11.56
C SER A 186 -27.92 -7.36 -12.49
N GLU A 187 -28.64 -8.34 -11.97
CA GLU A 187 -29.36 -9.30 -12.82
C GLU A 187 -30.58 -8.68 -13.51
N LYS A 188 -31.14 -7.60 -12.97
CA LYS A 188 -32.43 -7.03 -13.39
C LYS A 188 -32.32 -5.56 -13.77
N ASP A 189 -31.62 -4.81 -12.95
CA ASP A 189 -31.60 -3.35 -12.97
C ASP A 189 -30.47 -2.88 -13.90
N PRO A 190 -30.79 -2.18 -15.00
CA PRO A 190 -29.77 -1.69 -15.93
C PRO A 190 -29.01 -0.49 -15.36
N ILE A 191 -27.75 -0.34 -15.78
CA ILE A 191 -27.01 0.91 -15.64
C ILE A 191 -27.68 1.93 -16.56
N ILE A 192 -28.00 3.11 -16.02
CA ILE A 192 -28.66 4.21 -16.74
C ILE A 192 -27.71 5.35 -17.06
N MET A 193 -26.69 5.57 -16.23
CA MET A 193 -25.64 6.54 -16.47
C MET A 193 -24.25 5.99 -16.10
N ILE A 194 -23.23 6.38 -16.86
CA ILE A 194 -21.82 6.26 -16.50
C ILE A 194 -21.21 7.65 -16.60
N SER A 195 -20.77 8.21 -15.47
CA SER A 195 -20.12 9.51 -15.42
C SER A 195 -18.60 9.35 -15.32
N LEU A 196 -17.89 10.25 -16.01
CA LEU A 196 -16.44 10.23 -16.15
C LEU A 196 -15.89 11.64 -15.96
N SER A 197 -14.83 11.75 -15.15
CA SER A 197 -14.08 12.99 -14.98
C SER A 197 -12.58 12.70 -15.01
N SER A 198 -11.77 13.56 -15.63
CA SER A 198 -10.31 13.39 -15.66
C SER A 198 -9.57 14.63 -15.20
N ASN A 199 -8.35 14.42 -14.68
CA ASN A 199 -7.43 15.53 -14.40
C ASN A 199 -6.85 16.16 -15.69
N GLN A 200 -7.23 15.66 -16.86
CA GLN A 200 -6.92 16.24 -18.18
C GLN A 200 -8.10 17.07 -18.74
N GLY A 201 -9.20 17.20 -17.98
CA GLY A 201 -10.32 18.07 -18.32
C GLY A 201 -11.54 17.36 -18.91
N LEU A 202 -11.55 16.03 -19.03
CA LEU A 202 -12.76 15.30 -19.42
C LEU A 202 -13.83 15.48 -18.33
N ARG A 203 -15.06 15.79 -18.75
CA ARG A 203 -16.26 15.82 -17.92
C ARG A 203 -17.42 15.35 -18.78
N LYS A 204 -17.88 14.12 -18.56
CA LYS A 204 -18.85 13.48 -19.44
C LYS A 204 -19.78 12.55 -18.69
N VAL A 205 -21.04 12.51 -19.12
CA VAL A 205 -22.03 11.52 -18.68
C VAL A 205 -22.49 10.77 -19.91
N LEU A 206 -22.34 9.45 -19.92
CA LEU A 206 -23.00 8.57 -20.88
C LEU A 206 -24.37 8.21 -20.31
N ALA A 207 -25.44 8.36 -21.08
CA ALA A 207 -26.78 8.06 -20.61
C ALA A 207 -27.62 7.39 -21.72
N THR A 208 -28.61 6.60 -21.31
CA THR A 208 -29.59 5.99 -22.25
C THR A 208 -30.88 6.81 -22.43
N ALA A 209 -31.02 7.93 -21.70
CA ALA A 209 -32.10 8.89 -21.86
C ALA A 209 -31.58 10.18 -22.51
N GLU A 210 -32.43 10.80 -23.33
CA GLU A 210 -32.11 12.04 -24.04
C GLU A 210 -32.02 13.21 -23.06
N SER A 211 -30.97 14.02 -23.20
CA SER A 211 -30.74 15.21 -22.38
C SER A 211 -30.21 16.35 -23.26
N PRO A 212 -30.63 17.61 -23.03
CA PRO A 212 -30.13 18.76 -23.77
C PRO A 212 -28.76 19.27 -23.28
N LEU A 213 -28.17 18.63 -22.26
CA LEU A 213 -26.93 19.06 -21.62
C LEU A 213 -25.71 18.66 -22.46
N ASP A 214 -24.83 19.62 -22.78
CA ASP A 214 -23.67 19.40 -23.66
C ASP A 214 -22.68 18.33 -23.18
N PHE A 215 -22.62 18.07 -21.87
CA PHE A 215 -21.75 17.06 -21.28
C PHE A 215 -22.38 15.65 -21.25
N VAL A 216 -23.63 15.51 -21.68
CA VAL A 216 -24.34 14.22 -21.77
C VAL A 216 -24.25 13.68 -23.19
N GLU A 217 -23.72 12.46 -23.34
CA GLU A 217 -23.78 11.70 -24.59
C GLU A 217 -24.88 10.64 -24.47
N THR A 218 -25.98 10.86 -25.21
CA THR A 218 -27.10 9.94 -25.26
C THR A 218 -26.81 8.77 -26.19
N LEU A 219 -26.99 7.55 -25.70
CA LEU A 219 -26.73 6.30 -26.41
C LEU A 219 -28.02 5.46 -26.50
N GLN A 220 -28.07 4.56 -27.47
CA GLN A 220 -29.29 3.80 -27.78
C GLN A 220 -29.70 2.85 -26.65
N ASP A 221 -28.72 2.17 -26.06
CA ASP A 221 -28.94 1.18 -25.01
C ASP A 221 -27.71 1.03 -24.09
N GLU A 222 -27.90 0.25 -23.03
CA GLU A 222 -26.84 -0.03 -22.04
C GLU A 222 -25.62 -0.70 -22.67
N ALA A 223 -25.80 -1.52 -23.71
CA ALA A 223 -24.70 -2.21 -24.37
C ALA A 223 -23.82 -1.24 -25.17
N GLU A 224 -24.42 -0.27 -25.85
CA GLU A 224 -23.71 0.82 -26.50
C GLU A 224 -23.00 1.71 -25.48
N MET A 225 -23.63 1.98 -24.33
CA MET A 225 -23.00 2.71 -23.22
C MET A 225 -21.75 2.03 -22.68
N LEU A 226 -21.78 0.72 -22.46
CA LEU A 226 -20.61 -0.03 -21.99
C LEU A 226 -19.49 -0.08 -23.05
N ARG A 227 -19.84 -0.16 -24.35
CA ARG A 227 -18.87 -0.07 -25.44
C ARG A 227 -18.24 1.32 -25.51
N ARG A 228 -19.04 2.39 -25.41
CA ARG A 228 -18.56 3.76 -25.41
C ARG A 228 -17.68 4.05 -24.19
N PHE A 229 -18.05 3.56 -23.01
CA PHE A 229 -17.20 3.64 -21.81
C PHE A 229 -15.82 3.02 -22.05
N THR A 230 -15.77 1.79 -22.61
CA THR A 230 -14.50 1.12 -22.93
C THR A 230 -13.67 1.94 -23.93
N ALA A 231 -14.31 2.49 -24.96
CA ALA A 231 -13.65 3.36 -25.95
C ALA A 231 -13.08 4.64 -25.32
N ILE A 232 -13.80 5.30 -24.41
CA ILE A 232 -13.31 6.50 -23.71
C ILE A 232 -12.09 6.16 -22.85
N VAL A 233 -12.09 5.03 -22.14
CA VAL A 233 -10.92 4.59 -21.35
C VAL A 233 -9.70 4.36 -22.25
N GLU A 234 -9.89 3.88 -23.48
CA GLU A 234 -8.81 3.75 -24.45
C GLU A 234 -8.36 5.11 -25.02
N GLU A 235 -9.30 6.00 -25.36
CA GLU A 235 -9.05 7.36 -25.88
C GLU A 235 -8.27 8.23 -24.88
N GLU A 236 -8.69 8.25 -23.61
CA GLU A 236 -8.03 9.02 -22.55
C GLU A 236 -6.69 8.42 -22.11
N ASP A 237 -6.55 7.10 -22.30
CA ASP A 237 -5.42 6.28 -21.87
C ASP A 237 -4.93 6.60 -20.44
N PRO A 238 -5.78 6.47 -19.40
CA PRO A 238 -5.41 6.86 -18.04
C PRO A 238 -4.41 5.90 -17.39
N ASP A 239 -3.47 6.45 -16.62
CA ASP A 239 -2.53 5.68 -15.80
C ASP A 239 -3.21 5.10 -14.57
N ILE A 240 -4.16 5.87 -14.00
CA ILE A 240 -4.91 5.53 -12.79
C ILE A 240 -6.40 5.63 -13.08
N LEU A 241 -7.13 4.56 -12.74
CA LEU A 241 -8.59 4.56 -12.68
C LEU A 241 -9.02 4.72 -11.22
N ILE A 242 -9.87 5.69 -10.93
CA ILE A 242 -10.38 5.92 -9.57
C ILE A 242 -11.90 5.87 -9.52
N GLY A 243 -12.41 5.53 -8.34
CA GLY A 243 -13.83 5.51 -8.02
C GLY A 243 -14.00 5.52 -6.51
N TYR A 244 -15.24 5.68 -6.03
CA TYR A 244 -15.55 5.66 -4.61
C TYR A 244 -16.41 4.46 -4.25
N ASN A 245 -15.85 3.48 -3.54
CA ASN A 245 -16.45 2.15 -3.31
C ASN A 245 -16.54 1.28 -4.57
N SER A 246 -15.77 1.62 -5.60
CA SER A 246 -15.70 0.93 -6.89
C SER A 246 -15.20 -0.50 -6.85
N ASP A 247 -14.48 -0.92 -5.80
CA ASP A 247 -14.13 -2.34 -5.61
C ASP A 247 -15.37 -3.21 -5.30
N ASN A 248 -16.36 -2.64 -4.60
CA ASN A 248 -17.50 -3.40 -4.06
C ASN A 248 -18.81 -3.14 -4.81
N PHE A 249 -18.93 -2.05 -5.55
CA PHE A 249 -20.14 -1.69 -6.30
C PHE A 249 -19.89 -1.55 -7.80
N ASP A 250 -19.26 -0.46 -8.25
CA ASP A 250 -19.21 -0.06 -9.66
C ASP A 250 -18.65 -1.15 -10.59
N PHE A 251 -17.40 -1.58 -10.34
CA PHE A 251 -16.76 -2.56 -11.21
C PHE A 251 -17.45 -3.93 -11.19
N PRO A 252 -17.84 -4.49 -10.02
CA PRO A 252 -18.68 -5.69 -9.98
C PRO A 252 -19.97 -5.54 -10.79
N TYR A 253 -20.67 -4.41 -10.66
CA TYR A 253 -21.94 -4.15 -11.33
C TYR A 253 -21.75 -4.05 -12.85
N ILE A 254 -20.80 -3.23 -13.30
CA ILE A 254 -20.40 -3.09 -14.71
C ILE A 254 -20.03 -4.44 -15.32
N ARG A 255 -19.24 -5.27 -14.62
CA ARG A 255 -18.88 -6.61 -15.07
C ARG A 255 -20.13 -7.46 -15.27
N ASP A 256 -21.03 -7.50 -14.29
CA ASP A 256 -22.19 -8.39 -14.32
C ASP A 256 -23.17 -7.98 -15.42
N ARG A 257 -23.41 -6.68 -15.60
CA ARG A 257 -24.20 -6.14 -16.71
C ARG A 257 -23.58 -6.42 -18.07
N ALA A 258 -22.28 -6.19 -18.22
CA ALA A 258 -21.58 -6.48 -19.47
C ALA A 258 -21.61 -7.97 -19.84
N ASN A 259 -21.53 -8.88 -18.85
CA ASN A 259 -21.67 -10.31 -19.10
C ASN A 259 -23.08 -10.68 -19.58
N ILE A 260 -24.13 -10.09 -18.99
CA ILE A 260 -25.54 -10.31 -19.39
C ILE A 260 -25.78 -9.82 -20.82
N LEU A 261 -25.17 -8.69 -21.18
CA LEU A 261 -25.31 -8.05 -22.50
C LEU A 261 -24.29 -8.54 -23.54
N GLU A 262 -23.42 -9.49 -23.18
CA GLU A 262 -22.34 -10.03 -24.00
C GLU A 262 -21.39 -8.93 -24.56
N VAL A 263 -21.13 -7.88 -23.76
CA VAL A 263 -20.22 -6.78 -24.12
C VAL A 263 -18.82 -7.04 -23.55
N PRO A 264 -17.76 -7.09 -24.38
CA PRO A 264 -16.40 -7.21 -23.89
C PRO A 264 -15.91 -5.90 -23.25
N LEU A 265 -15.48 -5.96 -21.99
CA LEU A 265 -14.92 -4.83 -21.24
C LEU A 265 -13.39 -4.81 -21.29
N THR A 266 -12.80 -4.55 -22.45
CA THR A 266 -11.34 -4.53 -22.66
C THR A 266 -10.69 -3.26 -22.11
N LEU A 267 -10.58 -3.16 -20.78
CA LEU A 267 -10.00 -1.98 -20.12
C LEU A 267 -8.47 -2.01 -19.95
N GLY A 268 -7.87 -3.20 -20.00
CA GLY A 268 -6.43 -3.40 -19.78
C GLY A 268 -5.59 -2.93 -20.96
N THR A 269 -4.41 -2.37 -20.70
CA THR A 269 -3.47 -1.94 -21.76
C THR A 269 -2.86 -3.12 -22.51
N ASP A 270 -3.05 -4.35 -22.03
CA ASP A 270 -2.71 -5.60 -22.75
C ASP A 270 -3.92 -6.20 -23.51
N GLY A 271 -5.03 -5.46 -23.62
CA GLY A 271 -6.29 -5.92 -24.21
C GLY A 271 -7.10 -6.84 -23.31
N SER A 272 -6.66 -7.10 -22.08
CA SER A 272 -7.43 -7.94 -21.15
C SER A 272 -8.62 -7.21 -20.55
N GLY A 273 -9.67 -7.98 -20.24
CA GLY A 273 -10.81 -7.47 -19.49
C GLY A 273 -10.53 -7.34 -17.98
N ILE A 274 -11.49 -6.77 -17.27
CA ILE A 274 -11.43 -6.57 -15.82
C ILE A 274 -11.35 -7.92 -15.10
N LYS A 275 -10.39 -8.05 -14.18
CA LYS A 275 -10.26 -9.21 -13.29
C LYS A 275 -10.60 -8.83 -11.86
N PHE A 276 -11.01 -9.80 -11.06
CA PHE A 276 -11.27 -9.58 -9.64
C PHE A 276 -10.33 -10.42 -8.79
N MET A 277 -9.60 -9.74 -7.92
CA MET A 277 -8.72 -10.38 -6.93
C MET A 277 -9.41 -10.42 -5.57
N LYS A 278 -9.58 -11.62 -5.01
CA LYS A 278 -10.10 -11.78 -3.66
C LYS A 278 -9.06 -11.33 -2.61
N ARG A 279 -9.44 -10.41 -1.71
CA ARG A 279 -8.60 -9.89 -0.62
C ARG A 279 -9.34 -10.01 0.72
N GLY A 280 -9.34 -11.22 1.28
CA GLY A 280 -10.10 -11.51 2.50
C GLY A 280 -11.59 -11.57 2.21
N PHE A 281 -12.37 -10.64 2.77
CA PHE A 281 -13.81 -10.51 2.55
C PHE A 281 -14.19 -9.55 1.41
N THR A 282 -13.23 -8.78 0.88
CA THR A 282 -13.47 -7.86 -0.23
C THR A 282 -12.92 -8.43 -1.54
N ASN A 283 -13.49 -7.98 -2.65
CA ASN A 283 -12.89 -8.14 -3.97
C ASN A 283 -12.16 -6.85 -4.35
N ALA A 284 -11.19 -6.94 -5.25
CA ALA A 284 -10.52 -5.78 -5.80
C ALA A 284 -10.53 -5.87 -7.32
N ALA A 285 -11.02 -4.83 -7.98
CA ALA A 285 -11.04 -4.75 -9.44
C ALA A 285 -9.61 -4.51 -9.96
N LEU A 286 -9.19 -5.32 -10.92
CA LEU A 286 -7.84 -5.28 -11.48
C LEU A 286 -7.94 -5.06 -12.99
N VAL A 287 -7.36 -3.95 -13.44
CA VAL A 287 -7.20 -3.59 -14.84
C VAL A 287 -5.71 -3.67 -15.15
N LYS A 288 -5.30 -4.49 -16.12
CA LYS A 288 -3.86 -4.70 -16.37
C LYS A 288 -3.24 -3.47 -17.01
N GLY A 289 -2.16 -2.97 -16.40
CA GLY A 289 -1.43 -1.80 -16.86
C GLY A 289 -2.09 -0.44 -16.58
N ARG A 290 -3.29 -0.42 -15.98
CA ARG A 290 -3.91 0.77 -15.40
C ARG A 290 -4.10 0.54 -13.91
N VAL A 291 -3.61 1.44 -13.06
CA VAL A 291 -3.73 1.22 -11.61
C VAL A 291 -5.13 1.63 -11.15
N HIS A 292 -5.95 0.64 -10.79
CA HIS A 292 -7.23 0.94 -10.13
C HIS A 292 -7.05 1.26 -8.64
N VAL A 293 -7.62 2.38 -8.21
CA VAL A 293 -7.62 2.86 -6.83
C VAL A 293 -9.03 3.19 -6.37
N ASP A 294 -9.55 2.38 -5.46
CA ASP A 294 -10.78 2.71 -4.72
C ASP A 294 -10.46 3.70 -3.58
N LEU A 295 -10.95 4.93 -3.70
CA LEU A 295 -10.71 5.99 -2.72
C LEU A 295 -11.35 5.71 -1.37
N TYR A 296 -12.43 4.93 -1.31
CA TYR A 296 -13.12 4.60 -0.05
C TYR A 296 -12.18 3.98 0.98
N LEU A 297 -11.32 3.05 0.54
CA LEU A 297 -10.34 2.38 1.41
C LEU A 297 -9.22 3.31 1.87
N ILE A 298 -8.86 4.28 1.03
CA ILE A 298 -7.86 5.31 1.36
C ILE A 298 -8.46 6.27 2.41
N MET A 299 -9.71 6.72 2.22
CA MET A 299 -10.38 7.64 3.14
C MET A 299 -10.54 7.01 4.52
N ARG A 300 -11.01 5.75 4.57
CA ARG A 300 -11.13 5.00 5.84
C ARG A 300 -9.80 4.79 6.58
N ARG A 301 -8.68 4.84 5.87
CA ARG A 301 -7.36 4.72 6.50
C ARG A 301 -6.88 6.03 7.09
N TYR A 302 -7.24 7.16 6.46
CA TYR A 302 -6.60 8.44 6.74
C TYR A 302 -7.49 9.46 7.43
N LEU A 303 -8.80 9.31 7.34
CA LEU A 303 -9.79 10.15 8.01
C LEU A 303 -10.46 9.37 9.13
N GLN A 304 -10.85 10.06 10.20
CA GLN A 304 -11.63 9.51 11.31
C GLN A 304 -13.02 10.13 11.26
N LEU A 305 -13.93 9.46 10.57
CA LEU A 305 -15.30 9.93 10.35
C LEU A 305 -16.30 8.93 10.95
N ASP A 306 -17.47 9.43 11.32
CA ASP A 306 -18.61 8.63 11.75
C ASP A 306 -19.22 7.85 10.57
N ARG A 307 -19.25 8.49 9.38
CA ARG A 307 -19.67 7.89 8.11
C ARG A 307 -18.70 8.29 7.00
N TYR A 308 -18.58 7.42 6.01
CA TYR A 308 -17.67 7.59 4.88
C TYR A 308 -18.46 7.59 3.56
N THR A 309 -19.57 8.31 3.50
CA THR A 309 -20.22 8.61 2.21
C THR A 309 -19.40 9.65 1.45
N LEU A 310 -19.62 9.77 0.14
CA LEU A 310 -18.83 10.66 -0.72
C LEU A 310 -19.00 12.11 -0.26
N GLU A 311 -20.23 12.54 0.02
CA GLU A 311 -20.60 13.87 0.50
C GLU A 311 -19.92 14.18 1.85
N ARG A 312 -19.96 13.25 2.82
CA ARG A 312 -19.34 13.49 4.14
C ARG A 312 -17.83 13.63 4.05
N VAL A 313 -17.18 12.83 3.19
CA VAL A 313 -15.74 12.93 2.92
C VAL A 313 -15.42 14.24 2.20
N TYR A 314 -16.21 14.61 1.20
CA TYR A 314 -16.01 15.83 0.44
C TYR A 314 -16.12 17.07 1.35
N LEU A 315 -17.13 17.11 2.22
CA LEU A 315 -17.29 18.14 3.24
C LEU A 315 -16.07 18.22 4.19
N GLU A 316 -15.56 17.08 4.66
CA GLU A 316 -14.37 17.06 5.52
C GLU A 316 -13.13 17.62 4.83
N LEU A 317 -12.95 17.29 3.55
CA LEU A 317 -11.75 17.65 2.81
C LEU A 317 -11.79 19.08 2.27
N PHE A 318 -12.95 19.56 1.85
CA PHE A 318 -13.10 20.83 1.13
C PHE A 318 -13.93 21.88 1.88
N GLY A 319 -14.69 21.49 2.91
CA GLY A 319 -15.58 22.41 3.62
C GLY A 319 -16.83 22.79 2.84
N GLU A 320 -17.15 22.03 1.79
CA GLU A 320 -18.26 22.27 0.87
C GLU A 320 -19.28 21.14 0.98
N GLU A 321 -20.57 21.50 1.02
CA GLU A 321 -21.66 20.52 0.98
C GLU A 321 -21.98 20.16 -0.48
N LYS A 322 -22.07 18.87 -0.77
CA LYS A 322 -22.58 18.37 -2.05
C LYS A 322 -24.10 18.21 -2.01
N TYR A 323 -24.74 18.49 -3.14
CA TYR A 323 -26.13 18.11 -3.36
C TYR A 323 -26.22 16.57 -3.40
N ASP A 324 -27.20 16.02 -2.70
CA ASP A 324 -27.42 14.57 -2.59
C ASP A 324 -28.83 14.21 -3.06
N ILE A 325 -28.95 13.12 -3.80
CA ILE A 325 -30.22 12.50 -4.21
C ILE A 325 -30.36 11.21 -3.41
N PRO A 326 -31.47 11.00 -2.68
CA PRO A 326 -31.71 9.73 -2.00
C PRO A 326 -31.62 8.56 -3.00
N GLY A 327 -30.80 7.56 -2.70
CA GLY A 327 -30.53 6.45 -3.62
C GLY A 327 -31.78 5.66 -4.04
N ASP A 328 -32.84 5.66 -3.24
CA ASP A 328 -34.14 5.03 -3.55
C ASP A 328 -35.04 5.90 -4.45
N GLU A 329 -34.67 7.15 -4.72
CA GLU A 329 -35.40 8.07 -5.61
C GLU A 329 -34.78 8.17 -7.02
N ILE A 330 -33.60 7.59 -7.25
CA ILE A 330 -32.86 7.69 -8.53
C ILE A 330 -33.73 7.29 -9.73
N HIS A 331 -34.43 6.16 -9.63
CA HIS A 331 -35.32 5.70 -10.70
C HIS A 331 -36.46 6.70 -11.01
N GLN A 332 -36.94 7.46 -10.01
CA GLN A 332 -38.01 8.46 -10.19
C GLN A 332 -37.50 9.71 -10.89
N TYR A 333 -36.23 10.07 -10.65
CA TYR A 333 -35.58 11.16 -11.36
C TYR A 333 -35.32 10.77 -12.82
N TRP A 334 -34.95 9.52 -13.05
CA TRP A 334 -34.78 8.96 -14.39
C TRP A 334 -36.09 8.95 -15.19
N ASP A 335 -37.18 8.47 -14.60
CA ASP A 335 -38.49 8.34 -15.26
C ASP A 335 -39.19 9.68 -15.57
N ASP A 336 -38.72 10.80 -14.99
CA ASP A 336 -39.31 12.13 -15.20
C ASP A 336 -39.15 12.62 -16.65
N CYS A 337 -38.08 12.20 -17.34
CA CYS A 337 -37.75 12.63 -18.72
C CYS A 337 -37.81 14.16 -18.91
N GLY A 338 -37.42 14.91 -17.87
CA GLY A 338 -37.58 16.35 -17.78
C GLY A 338 -36.62 16.98 -16.75
N PRO A 339 -37.03 18.02 -16.01
CA PRO A 339 -36.15 18.74 -15.10
C PRO A 339 -35.51 17.89 -13.99
N LYS A 340 -36.11 16.76 -13.57
CA LYS A 340 -35.45 15.87 -12.61
C LYS A 340 -34.36 15.03 -13.26
N LEU A 341 -34.55 14.59 -14.50
CA LEU A 341 -33.51 13.87 -15.24
C LEU A 341 -32.28 14.76 -15.42
N GLU A 342 -32.47 16.04 -15.76
CA GLU A 342 -31.36 17.01 -15.87
C GLU A 342 -30.61 17.18 -14.53
N LYS A 343 -31.35 17.21 -13.40
CA LYS A 343 -30.72 17.24 -12.06
C LYS A 343 -29.92 15.98 -11.77
N LEU A 344 -30.43 14.81 -12.18
CA LEU A 344 -29.71 13.54 -12.04
C LEU A 344 -28.43 13.53 -12.89
N CYS A 345 -28.46 14.05 -14.12
CA CYS A 345 -27.26 14.19 -14.96
C CYS A 345 -26.20 15.09 -14.29
N HIS A 346 -26.59 16.21 -13.69
CA HIS A 346 -25.68 17.07 -12.94
C HIS A 346 -25.13 16.36 -11.70
N TYR A 347 -25.98 15.71 -10.91
CA TYR A 347 -25.59 14.94 -9.73
C TYR A 347 -24.54 13.88 -10.08
N SER A 348 -24.81 13.05 -11.09
CA SER A 348 -23.89 11.98 -11.52
C SER A 348 -22.54 12.54 -12.01
N LEU A 349 -22.54 13.67 -12.74
CA LEU A 349 -21.29 14.33 -13.12
C LEU A 349 -20.53 14.89 -11.91
N ASP A 350 -21.24 15.55 -10.99
CA ASP A 350 -20.66 16.14 -9.79
C ASP A 350 -20.03 15.08 -8.89
N ASP A 351 -20.54 13.84 -8.88
CA ASP A 351 -19.95 12.71 -8.16
C ASP A 351 -18.63 12.27 -8.78
N ALA A 352 -18.58 12.05 -10.11
CA ALA A 352 -17.33 11.76 -10.79
C ALA A 352 -16.28 12.88 -10.63
N VAL A 353 -16.70 14.15 -10.67
CA VAL A 353 -15.80 15.30 -10.42
C VAL A 353 -15.28 15.30 -8.98
N ALA A 354 -16.14 15.08 -8.00
CA ALA A 354 -15.73 14.99 -6.59
C ALA A 354 -14.74 13.85 -6.37
N VAL A 355 -14.92 12.69 -7.01
CA VAL A 355 -13.95 11.59 -6.96
C VAL A 355 -12.59 12.03 -7.52
N THR A 356 -12.56 12.76 -8.64
CA THR A 356 -11.32 13.31 -9.20
C THR A 356 -10.61 14.24 -8.21
N GLU A 357 -11.30 15.21 -7.64
CA GLU A 357 -10.72 16.20 -6.72
C GLU A 357 -10.24 15.56 -5.41
N ILE A 358 -11.00 14.61 -4.85
CA ILE A 358 -10.55 13.80 -3.71
C ILE A 358 -9.28 13.02 -4.09
N GLY A 359 -9.26 12.44 -5.29
CA GLY A 359 -8.11 11.73 -5.84
C GLY A 359 -6.86 12.60 -5.87
N GLU A 360 -6.93 13.77 -6.51
CA GLU A 360 -5.81 14.72 -6.62
C GLU A 360 -5.26 15.14 -5.25
N LYS A 361 -6.13 15.30 -4.25
CA LYS A 361 -5.73 15.66 -2.88
C LYS A 361 -5.09 14.51 -2.11
N MET A 362 -5.59 13.28 -2.28
CA MET A 362 -5.30 12.16 -1.37
C MET A 362 -4.33 11.11 -1.93
N ILE A 363 -4.23 10.99 -3.26
CA ILE A 363 -3.33 10.07 -3.95
C ILE A 363 -1.84 10.39 -3.71
N PRO A 364 -1.36 11.65 -3.75
CA PRO A 364 0.07 11.95 -3.64
C PRO A 364 0.74 11.32 -2.42
N LEU A 365 0.06 11.30 -1.27
CA LEU A 365 0.57 10.67 -0.06
C LEU A 365 0.74 9.16 -0.19
N THR A 366 -0.19 8.48 -0.87
CA THR A 366 -0.11 7.03 -1.07
C THR A 366 0.88 6.68 -2.19
N LEU A 367 1.05 7.54 -3.20
CA LEU A 367 2.13 7.42 -4.19
C LEU A 367 3.50 7.50 -3.53
N GLU A 368 3.70 8.44 -2.60
CA GLU A 368 4.96 8.56 -1.89
C GLU A 368 5.26 7.33 -1.03
N LEU A 369 4.26 6.84 -0.30
CA LEU A 369 4.37 5.58 0.43
C LEU A 369 4.68 4.40 -0.51
N THR A 370 4.15 4.41 -1.74
CA THR A 370 4.44 3.39 -2.76
C THR A 370 5.92 3.41 -3.16
N ARG A 371 6.51 4.59 -3.37
CA ARG A 371 7.94 4.75 -3.68
C ARG A 371 8.84 4.34 -2.51
N ILE A 372 8.48 4.72 -1.28
CA ILE A 372 9.23 4.37 -0.07
C ILE A 372 9.18 2.86 0.20
N VAL A 373 7.98 2.27 0.23
CA VAL A 373 7.77 0.84 0.56
C VAL A 373 8.23 -0.05 -0.60
N GLY A 374 8.08 0.41 -1.85
CA GLY A 374 8.52 -0.30 -3.06
C GLY A 374 7.58 -1.46 -3.43
N GLN A 375 6.27 -1.26 -3.32
CA GLN A 375 5.24 -2.24 -3.70
C GLN A 375 4.29 -1.61 -4.74
N PRO A 376 3.55 -2.39 -5.55
CA PRO A 376 2.59 -1.82 -6.51
C PRO A 376 1.58 -0.88 -5.88
N PHE A 377 1.23 0.20 -6.58
CA PHE A 377 0.32 1.21 -6.05
C PHE A 377 -1.09 0.62 -5.82
N PHE A 378 -1.54 -0.26 -6.73
CA PHE A 378 -2.75 -1.08 -6.56
C PHE A 378 -2.82 -1.79 -5.19
N ASP A 379 -1.68 -2.34 -4.76
CA ASP A 379 -1.52 -3.03 -3.50
C ASP A 379 -1.46 -2.05 -2.32
N MET A 380 -0.68 -0.98 -2.43
CA MET A 380 -0.50 0.04 -1.40
C MET A 380 -1.80 0.77 -1.04
N ALA A 381 -2.65 1.04 -2.04
CA ALA A 381 -3.99 1.60 -1.84
C ALA A 381 -4.86 0.72 -0.92
N ARG A 382 -4.56 -0.58 -0.79
CA ARG A 382 -5.38 -1.57 -0.06
C ARG A 382 -4.68 -2.21 1.15
N MET A 383 -3.38 -1.96 1.34
CA MET A 383 -2.62 -2.52 2.45
C MET A 383 -2.92 -1.84 3.79
N ALA A 384 -3.09 -2.64 4.83
CA ALA A 384 -3.03 -2.15 6.21
C ALA A 384 -1.62 -1.61 6.53
N THR A 385 -1.51 -0.65 7.43
CA THR A 385 -0.23 0.00 7.80
C THR A 385 0.84 -1.01 8.25
N GLY A 386 0.46 -2.04 9.00
CA GLY A 386 1.39 -3.10 9.40
C GLY A 386 1.95 -3.93 8.24
N GLN A 387 1.18 -4.09 7.15
CA GLN A 387 1.67 -4.72 5.92
C GLN A 387 2.65 -3.80 5.19
N GLN A 388 2.40 -2.49 5.15
CA GLN A 388 3.32 -1.51 4.55
C GLN A 388 4.68 -1.53 5.27
N VAL A 389 4.67 -1.54 6.61
CA VAL A 389 5.90 -1.68 7.41
C VAL A 389 6.63 -2.99 7.08
N GLU A 390 5.91 -4.11 7.04
CA GLU A 390 6.51 -5.40 6.76
C GLU A 390 7.19 -5.46 5.38
N TRP A 391 6.53 -4.95 4.33
CA TRP A 391 7.12 -4.90 2.99
C TRP A 391 8.30 -3.94 2.89
N TYR A 392 8.26 -2.83 3.61
CA TYR A 392 9.39 -1.94 3.71
C TYR A 392 10.59 -2.62 4.38
N LEU A 393 10.37 -3.35 5.49
CA LEU A 393 11.42 -4.11 6.17
C LEU A 393 11.97 -5.24 5.29
N ILE A 394 11.13 -5.94 4.51
CA ILE A 394 11.59 -6.94 3.53
C ILE A 394 12.54 -6.31 2.51
N ARG A 395 12.17 -5.14 1.96
CA ARG A 395 13.02 -4.39 1.03
C ARG A 395 14.35 -4.00 1.67
N LYS A 396 14.32 -3.53 2.92
CA LYS A 396 15.53 -3.15 3.67
C LYS A 396 16.41 -4.34 4.06
N ALA A 397 15.82 -5.48 4.39
CA ALA A 397 16.54 -6.71 4.68
C ALA A 397 17.36 -7.15 3.45
N ASN A 398 16.75 -7.13 2.25
CA ASN A 398 17.47 -7.41 1.01
C ASN A 398 18.64 -6.44 0.77
N GLN A 399 18.43 -5.12 0.98
CA GLN A 399 19.48 -4.11 0.83
C GLN A 399 20.66 -4.29 1.81
N GLN A 400 20.39 -4.84 3.00
CA GLN A 400 21.39 -5.07 4.05
C GLN A 400 21.93 -6.50 4.09
N LYS A 401 21.58 -7.34 3.10
CA LYS A 401 21.91 -8.78 3.04
C LYS A 401 21.48 -9.55 4.29
N GLU A 402 20.31 -9.21 4.82
CA GLU A 402 19.66 -9.90 5.92
C GLU A 402 18.49 -10.74 5.39
N VAL A 403 18.41 -12.00 5.84
CA VAL A 403 17.34 -12.91 5.43
C VAL A 403 16.04 -12.54 6.12
N VAL A 404 14.94 -12.63 5.40
CA VAL A 404 13.62 -12.29 5.95
C VAL A 404 13.09 -13.44 6.82
N PRO A 405 12.63 -13.18 8.07
CA PRO A 405 11.98 -14.19 8.88
C PRO A 405 10.68 -14.71 8.25
N ASN A 406 10.37 -15.98 8.52
CA ASN A 406 9.13 -16.59 8.05
C ASN A 406 7.90 -16.00 8.75
N LYS A 407 6.77 -16.05 8.04
CA LYS A 407 5.46 -15.91 8.68
C LYS A 407 5.27 -17.03 9.73
N PRO A 408 4.49 -16.79 10.80
CA PRO A 408 4.21 -17.84 11.77
C PRO A 408 3.43 -18.99 11.12
N SER A 409 3.78 -20.22 11.50
CA SER A 409 2.91 -21.39 11.29
C SER A 409 1.56 -21.22 11.99
N ALA A 410 0.58 -22.06 11.64
CA ALA A 410 -0.74 -22.01 12.29
C ALA A 410 -0.65 -22.18 13.82
N SER A 411 0.20 -23.09 14.30
CA SER A 411 0.46 -23.30 15.74
C SER A 411 1.08 -22.07 16.40
N GLN A 412 2.14 -21.50 15.78
CA GLN A 412 2.77 -20.28 16.28
C GLN A 412 1.78 -19.12 16.30
N TYR A 413 0.97 -18.95 15.26
CA TYR A 413 -0.03 -17.89 15.19
C TYR A 413 -1.05 -18.00 16.33
N SER A 414 -1.57 -19.20 16.59
CA SER A 414 -2.50 -19.45 17.71
C SER A 414 -1.88 -19.12 19.06
N ASN A 415 -0.63 -19.53 19.29
CA ASN A 415 0.10 -19.21 20.53
C ASN A 415 0.41 -17.71 20.65
N ARG A 416 0.72 -17.02 19.54
CA ARG A 416 0.96 -15.57 19.55
C ARG A 416 -0.33 -14.80 19.85
N ARG A 417 -1.49 -15.28 19.39
CA ARG A 417 -2.80 -14.62 19.56
C ARG A 417 -3.31 -14.68 21.01
N SER A 418 -2.93 -15.70 21.78
CA SER A 418 -3.29 -15.80 23.20
C SER A 418 -2.48 -14.87 24.11
N LYS A 419 -1.35 -14.34 23.61
CA LYS A 419 -0.49 -13.42 24.35
C LYS A 419 -0.81 -11.97 24.01
N ARG A 420 -0.71 -11.08 25.00
CA ARG A 420 -0.88 -9.62 24.82
C ARG A 420 0.22 -8.89 25.56
N ALA A 421 0.72 -7.84 24.93
CA ALA A 421 1.65 -6.92 25.58
C ALA A 421 0.90 -6.00 26.54
N SER A 422 1.58 -5.52 27.58
CA SER A 422 1.04 -4.46 28.44
C SER A 422 0.88 -3.16 27.66
N GLY A 423 -0.23 -2.45 27.85
CA GLY A 423 -0.56 -1.20 27.14
C GLY A 423 0.16 0.04 27.66
N GLY A 424 -0.17 1.21 27.09
CA GLY A 424 0.30 2.51 27.54
C GLY A 424 -0.15 2.87 28.97
N TYR A 425 0.43 3.91 29.55
CA TYR A 425 -0.03 4.44 30.83
C TYR A 425 -1.27 5.30 30.59
N VAL A 426 -2.30 5.11 31.40
CA VAL A 426 -3.47 6.00 31.43
C VAL A 426 -3.64 6.49 32.86
N LYS A 427 -3.78 7.81 33.01
CA LYS A 427 -4.20 8.45 34.27
C LYS A 427 -5.65 8.86 34.12
N ASP A 428 -6.51 8.38 35.00
CA ASP A 428 -7.91 8.77 35.01
C ASP A 428 -8.06 10.30 35.08
N PRO A 429 -8.96 10.89 34.28
CA PRO A 429 -9.15 12.32 34.26
C PRO A 429 -9.68 12.81 35.61
N VAL A 430 -9.08 13.88 36.13
CA VAL A 430 -9.64 14.62 37.25
C VAL A 430 -10.92 15.28 36.75
N LYS A 431 -12.08 14.80 37.24
CA LYS A 431 -13.38 15.31 36.79
C LYS A 431 -13.59 16.76 37.21
N GLY A 432 -14.16 17.56 36.32
CA GLY A 432 -14.47 18.97 36.55
C GLY A 432 -14.18 19.82 35.32
N LEU A 433 -14.58 21.09 35.38
CA LEU A 433 -14.12 22.10 34.43
C LEU A 433 -12.74 22.57 34.89
N HIS A 434 -11.76 22.50 33.99
CA HIS A 434 -10.41 23.00 34.22
C HIS A 434 -10.10 24.09 33.22
N GLU A 435 -9.43 25.15 33.68
CA GLU A 435 -8.96 26.25 32.85
C GLU A 435 -7.42 26.23 32.81
N ASN A 436 -6.83 26.95 31.84
CA ASN A 436 -5.36 27.09 31.71
C ASN A 436 -4.62 25.74 31.60
N ILE A 437 -5.16 24.84 30.77
CA ILE A 437 -4.59 23.51 30.53
C ILE A 437 -3.42 23.62 29.54
N VAL A 438 -2.30 22.99 29.89
CA VAL A 438 -1.15 22.77 29.00
C VAL A 438 -1.06 21.30 28.66
N TYR A 439 -0.83 20.99 27.38
CA TYR A 439 -0.59 19.63 26.90
C TYR A 439 0.91 19.42 26.68
N PHE A 440 1.48 18.44 27.39
CA PHE A 440 2.86 18.00 27.22
C PHE A 440 2.86 16.67 26.45
N ASP A 441 3.57 16.64 25.33
CA ASP A 441 3.62 15.51 24.39
C ASP A 441 5.05 15.07 24.12
N PHE A 442 5.29 13.76 24.09
CA PHE A 442 6.56 13.22 23.63
C PHE A 442 6.59 13.13 22.10
N ARG A 443 7.57 13.79 21.49
CA ARG A 443 7.81 13.66 20.05
C ARG A 443 8.13 12.21 19.66
N SER A 444 7.15 11.52 19.07
CA SER A 444 7.31 10.14 18.60
C SER A 444 7.88 9.21 19.69
N LEU A 445 7.19 9.12 20.83
CA LEU A 445 7.66 8.39 22.02
C LEU A 445 8.21 6.99 21.68
N TYR A 446 7.41 6.14 21.03
CA TYR A 446 7.80 4.76 20.78
C TYR A 446 8.93 4.60 19.76
N PRO A 447 8.92 5.26 18.58
CA PRO A 447 10.10 5.28 17.70
C PRO A 447 11.37 5.73 18.42
N SER A 448 11.27 6.75 19.28
CA SER A 448 12.40 7.26 20.05
C SER A 448 12.92 6.24 21.08
N ILE A 449 12.03 5.49 21.73
CA ILE A 449 12.41 4.38 22.63
C ILE A 449 13.09 3.26 21.85
N ILE A 450 12.53 2.85 20.71
CA ILE A 450 13.10 1.77 19.89
C ILE A 450 14.54 2.09 19.48
N ILE A 451 14.80 3.33 19.06
CA ILE A 451 16.15 3.76 18.69
C ILE A 451 17.05 3.89 19.93
N SER A 452 16.64 4.68 20.93
CA SER A 452 17.50 5.03 22.07
C SER A 452 17.78 3.87 23.03
N LYS A 453 16.98 2.79 22.96
CA LYS A 453 17.17 1.55 23.72
C LYS A 453 17.52 0.36 22.85
N ASN A 454 17.77 0.61 21.55
CA ASN A 454 18.13 -0.38 20.56
C ASN A 454 17.21 -1.62 20.57
N VAL A 455 15.89 -1.41 20.64
CA VAL A 455 14.91 -2.48 20.84
C VAL A 455 14.64 -3.24 19.54
N SER A 456 15.18 -4.45 19.44
CA SER A 456 14.98 -5.31 18.27
C SER A 456 15.10 -6.81 18.59
N PRO A 457 14.50 -7.69 17.75
CA PRO A 457 14.60 -9.13 17.93
C PRO A 457 16.04 -9.67 17.99
N ASP A 458 16.95 -9.04 17.25
CA ASP A 458 18.36 -9.36 17.08
C ASP A 458 19.26 -8.78 18.18
N THR A 459 18.75 -7.83 18.97
CA THR A 459 19.47 -7.23 20.10
C THR A 459 18.97 -7.75 21.45
N LEU A 460 17.83 -8.44 21.49
CA LEU A 460 17.32 -9.09 22.70
C LEU A 460 18.19 -10.29 23.09
N VAL A 461 18.67 -10.30 24.33
CA VAL A 461 19.55 -11.34 24.88
C VAL A 461 19.06 -11.81 26.25
N ASP A 462 19.34 -13.06 26.59
CA ASP A 462 18.97 -13.64 27.89
C ASP A 462 19.97 -13.28 28.99
N GLU A 463 21.23 -13.00 28.62
CA GLU A 463 22.31 -12.63 29.55
C GLU A 463 23.18 -11.55 28.92
N CYS A 464 23.55 -10.54 29.72
CA CYS A 464 24.40 -9.45 29.30
C CYS A 464 24.97 -8.71 30.51
N LYS A 465 26.17 -8.14 30.36
CA LYS A 465 26.69 -7.25 31.40
C LYS A 465 25.86 -5.96 31.46
N PRO A 466 25.53 -5.43 32.66
CA PRO A 466 24.71 -4.22 32.78
C PRO A 466 25.24 -3.00 32.01
N GLU A 467 26.56 -2.88 31.86
CA GLU A 467 27.21 -1.82 31.11
C GLU A 467 27.05 -1.95 29.58
N GLU A 468 26.82 -3.16 29.07
CA GLU A 468 26.69 -3.47 27.63
C GLU A 468 25.23 -3.50 27.17
N CYS A 469 24.25 -3.48 28.09
CA CYS A 469 22.83 -3.59 27.76
C CYS A 469 21.94 -2.49 28.36
N HIS A 470 20.80 -2.28 27.71
CA HIS A 470 19.65 -1.60 28.29
C HIS A 470 18.71 -2.62 28.92
N ILE A 471 18.29 -2.35 30.15
CA ILE A 471 17.36 -3.19 30.90
C ILE A 471 16.00 -2.49 30.94
N SER A 472 14.95 -3.16 30.46
CA SER A 472 13.61 -2.60 30.46
C SER A 472 13.04 -2.53 31.88
N PRO A 473 12.22 -1.52 32.21
CA PRO A 473 11.46 -1.49 33.45
C PRO A 473 10.53 -2.70 33.58
N GLU A 474 10.06 -2.94 34.80
CA GLU A 474 9.06 -3.96 35.18
C GLU A 474 9.50 -5.42 35.01
N ARG A 475 9.81 -5.85 33.78
CA ARG A 475 10.13 -7.25 33.46
C ARG A 475 11.62 -7.51 33.19
N GLY A 476 12.45 -6.47 33.11
CA GLY A 476 13.91 -6.63 33.04
C GLY A 476 14.44 -7.22 31.73
N TYR A 477 13.75 -7.05 30.60
CA TYR A 477 14.25 -7.52 29.31
C TYR A 477 15.56 -6.79 28.94
N MET A 478 16.54 -7.52 28.42
CA MET A 478 17.88 -7.01 28.13
C MET A 478 18.11 -6.86 26.63
N PHE A 479 18.50 -5.65 26.21
CA PHE A 479 18.82 -5.32 24.82
C PHE A 479 20.26 -4.80 24.72
N LEU A 480 21.05 -5.34 23.80
CA LEU A 480 22.43 -4.88 23.54
C LEU A 480 22.44 -3.40 23.14
N LYS A 481 23.40 -2.63 23.67
CA LYS A 481 23.61 -1.24 23.24
C LYS A 481 24.20 -1.15 21.84
N GLU A 482 25.11 -2.07 21.52
CA GLU A 482 25.82 -2.12 20.25
C GLU A 482 25.96 -3.59 19.80
N PRO A 483 25.96 -3.87 18.48
CA PRO A 483 25.69 -2.93 17.38
C PRO A 483 24.20 -2.52 17.29
N PRO A 484 23.83 -1.51 16.49
CA PRO A 484 22.44 -1.14 16.27
C PRO A 484 21.68 -2.28 15.61
N GLY A 485 20.54 -2.65 16.18
CA GLY A 485 19.68 -3.69 15.65
C GLY A 485 19.04 -3.30 14.32
N PHE A 486 18.56 -4.29 13.58
CA PHE A 486 17.99 -4.11 12.25
C PHE A 486 16.86 -3.06 12.24
N VAL A 487 15.82 -3.24 13.06
CA VAL A 487 14.67 -2.33 13.05
C VAL A 487 15.01 -0.93 13.61
N PRO A 488 15.72 -0.78 14.75
CA PRO A 488 16.19 0.53 15.21
C PRO A 488 17.00 1.30 14.16
N SER A 489 17.91 0.64 13.45
CA SER A 489 18.69 1.25 12.36
C SER A 489 17.79 1.80 11.25
N ILE A 490 16.78 1.03 10.84
CA ILE A 490 15.84 1.43 9.80
C ILE A 490 14.95 2.61 10.23
N ILE A 491 14.42 2.60 11.46
CA ILE A 491 13.63 3.72 11.98
C ILE A 491 14.51 4.98 12.11
N GLY A 492 15.75 4.83 12.56
CA GLY A 492 16.72 5.93 12.64
C GLY A 492 16.92 6.61 11.29
N ASN A 493 17.08 5.84 10.22
CA ASN A 493 17.20 6.38 8.86
C ASN A 493 15.94 7.14 8.41
N ILE A 494 14.74 6.63 8.72
CA ILE A 494 13.48 7.33 8.43
C ILE A 494 13.40 8.68 9.14
N LEU A 495 13.75 8.73 10.43
CA LEU A 495 13.67 9.97 11.20
C LEU A 495 14.70 11.00 10.74
N THR A 496 15.92 10.58 10.42
CA THR A 496 16.97 11.45 9.85
C THR A 496 16.51 12.03 8.53
N GLU A 497 15.99 11.20 7.63
CA GLU A 497 15.50 11.66 6.33
C GLU A 497 14.31 12.61 6.48
N ARG A 498 13.40 12.32 7.42
CA ARG A 498 12.29 13.23 7.73
C ARG A 498 12.78 14.59 8.23
N VAL A 499 13.82 14.63 9.06
CA VAL A 499 14.42 15.91 9.51
C VAL A 499 14.98 16.67 8.32
N ARG A 500 15.71 15.99 7.41
CA ARG A 500 16.24 16.59 6.18
C ARG A 500 15.13 17.24 5.35
N LEU A 501 14.05 16.51 5.08
CA LEU A 501 12.90 17.02 4.30
C LEU A 501 12.21 18.20 4.98
N LYS A 502 12.05 18.19 6.30
CA LYS A 502 11.46 19.32 7.03
C LYS A 502 12.37 20.56 7.03
N THR A 503 13.69 20.38 6.95
CA THR A 503 14.63 21.49 6.79
C THR A 503 14.48 22.09 5.40
N LEU A 504 14.53 21.27 4.34
CA LEU A 504 14.31 21.73 2.96
C LEU A 504 12.97 22.46 2.80
N MET A 505 11.89 21.93 3.41
CA MET A 505 10.56 22.55 3.35
C MET A 505 10.50 23.93 4.00
N LYS A 506 11.35 24.20 5.00
CA LYS A 506 11.44 25.53 5.64
C LYS A 506 12.30 26.50 4.83
N GLU A 507 13.26 25.97 4.07
CA GLU A 507 14.19 26.76 3.25
C GLU A 507 13.60 27.09 1.87
N SER A 508 12.71 26.25 1.35
CA SER A 508 12.03 26.47 0.08
C SER A 508 11.09 27.68 0.16
N GLU A 509 11.09 28.49 -0.90
CA GLU A 509 10.14 29.59 -1.12
C GLU A 509 9.01 29.20 -2.07
N ASP A 510 9.17 28.09 -2.81
CA ASP A 510 8.20 27.59 -3.77
C ASP A 510 7.08 26.81 -3.06
N GLU A 511 5.83 27.25 -3.23
CA GLU A 511 4.67 26.62 -2.62
C GLU A 511 4.40 25.22 -3.17
N GLU A 512 4.77 24.93 -4.41
CA GLU A 512 4.59 23.62 -5.02
C GLU A 512 5.60 22.62 -4.48
N GLU A 513 6.87 23.04 -4.40
CA GLU A 513 7.92 22.28 -3.75
C GLU A 513 7.59 22.00 -2.27
N LYS A 514 7.08 23.00 -1.52
CA LYS A 514 6.65 22.81 -0.13
C LYS A 514 5.55 21.75 0.00
N LYS A 515 4.57 21.73 -0.90
CA LYS A 515 3.51 20.71 -0.91
C LYS A 515 4.12 19.31 -1.10
N ILE A 516 5.03 19.14 -2.06
CA ILE A 516 5.74 17.88 -2.32
C ILE A 516 6.53 17.44 -1.09
N LEU A 517 7.35 18.32 -0.51
CA LEU A 517 8.16 18.03 0.68
C LEU A 517 7.29 17.70 1.89
N ASN A 518 6.13 18.35 2.02
CA ASN A 518 5.17 18.04 3.08
C ASN A 518 4.57 16.63 2.92
N VAL A 519 4.22 16.23 1.69
CA VAL A 519 3.75 14.87 1.38
C VAL A 519 4.82 13.84 1.75
N GLN A 520 6.08 14.07 1.37
CA GLN A 520 7.21 13.19 1.68
C GLN A 520 7.45 13.04 3.19
N GLN A 521 7.46 14.15 3.94
CA GLN A 521 7.68 14.07 5.38
C GLN A 521 6.51 13.43 6.14
N GLU A 522 5.26 13.61 5.68
CA GLU A 522 4.09 12.94 6.26
C GLU A 522 4.10 11.43 5.97
N ALA A 523 4.52 11.01 4.77
CA ALA A 523 4.67 9.59 4.44
C ALA A 523 5.66 8.89 5.39
N LEU A 524 6.84 9.49 5.59
CA LEU A 524 7.85 8.97 6.53
C LEU A 524 7.35 8.94 7.98
N LYS A 525 6.64 9.99 8.42
CA LYS A 525 6.02 10.05 9.75
C LYS A 525 5.03 8.90 9.96
N ARG A 526 4.14 8.67 8.99
CA ARG A 526 3.13 7.61 9.07
C ARG A 526 3.76 6.21 9.09
N LEU A 527 4.78 6.00 8.26
CA LEU A 527 5.53 4.75 8.26
C LEU A 527 6.22 4.51 9.61
N ALA A 528 6.94 5.50 10.14
CA ALA A 528 7.61 5.42 11.44
C ALA A 528 6.64 5.16 12.60
N ASN A 529 5.52 5.88 12.65
CA ASN A 529 4.48 5.68 13.67
C ASN A 529 3.85 4.29 13.59
N SER A 530 3.80 3.67 12.41
CA SER A 530 3.26 2.32 12.26
C SER A 530 4.22 1.23 12.74
N MET A 531 5.52 1.51 12.84
CA MET A 531 6.54 0.49 13.17
C MET A 531 6.54 0.03 14.63
N TYR A 532 6.03 0.81 15.58
CA TYR A 532 6.01 0.35 16.98
C TYR A 532 4.97 -0.77 17.18
N GLY A 533 3.79 -0.62 16.58
CA GLY A 533 2.63 -1.47 16.85
C GLY A 533 2.76 -2.89 16.29
N VAL A 534 3.68 -3.08 15.34
CA VAL A 534 3.83 -4.36 14.62
C VAL A 534 4.57 -5.42 15.42
N TYR A 535 5.41 -5.07 16.42
CA TYR A 535 6.10 -6.08 17.23
C TYR A 535 5.14 -7.00 18.00
N GLY A 536 4.00 -6.46 18.44
CA GLY A 536 2.92 -7.23 19.08
C GLY A 536 1.94 -7.88 18.10
N TYR A 537 2.04 -7.60 16.79
CA TYR A 537 1.12 -8.14 15.80
C TYR A 537 1.44 -9.61 15.51
N SER A 538 0.53 -10.50 15.89
CA SER A 538 0.73 -11.97 15.86
C SER A 538 1.15 -12.54 14.49
N ARG A 539 0.83 -11.89 13.36
CA ARG A 539 1.23 -12.33 12.00
C ARG A 539 2.50 -11.65 11.46
N PHE A 540 3.12 -10.76 12.22
CA PHE A 540 4.32 -10.04 11.79
C PHE A 540 5.54 -10.98 11.72
N ARG A 541 6.40 -10.79 10.73
CA ARG A 541 7.63 -11.57 10.54
C ARG A 541 8.65 -11.34 11.66
N TRP A 542 8.93 -10.07 11.99
CA TRP A 542 9.80 -9.67 13.11
C TRP A 542 9.04 -9.60 14.45
N TYR A 543 7.97 -10.37 14.62
CA TYR A 543 7.20 -10.42 15.86
C TYR A 543 8.09 -10.80 17.05
N ARG A 544 8.06 -9.96 18.09
CA ARG A 544 8.65 -10.23 19.41
C ARG A 544 7.85 -9.50 20.47
N LEU A 545 7.22 -10.27 21.36
CA LEU A 545 6.36 -9.72 22.39
C LEU A 545 7.16 -8.95 23.44
N GLU A 546 8.37 -9.43 23.74
CA GLU A 546 9.31 -8.82 24.67
C GLU A 546 9.71 -7.41 24.22
N CYS A 547 9.90 -7.22 22.91
CA CYS A 547 10.13 -5.89 22.33
C CYS A 547 8.92 -4.97 22.55
N ALA A 548 7.71 -5.46 22.27
CA ALA A 548 6.48 -4.69 22.47
C ALA A 548 6.27 -4.31 23.95
N ASP A 549 6.45 -5.24 24.87
CA ASP A 549 6.35 -5.00 26.32
C ASP A 549 7.41 -4.04 26.82
N ALA A 550 8.66 -4.17 26.37
CA ALA A 550 9.76 -3.30 26.78
C ALA A 550 9.50 -1.85 26.35
N ILE A 551 9.03 -1.64 25.12
CA ILE A 551 8.69 -0.32 24.59
C ILE A 551 7.63 0.34 25.45
N THR A 552 6.54 -0.36 25.78
CA THR A 552 5.48 0.22 26.61
C THR A 552 5.94 0.41 28.04
N ALA A 553 6.78 -0.46 28.60
CA ALA A 553 7.36 -0.30 29.94
C ALA A 553 8.20 0.97 30.05
N TRP A 554 9.10 1.24 29.09
CA TRP A 554 9.82 2.52 29.04
C TRP A 554 8.89 3.70 28.83
N GLY A 555 7.86 3.57 27.99
CA GLY A 555 6.86 4.61 27.79
C GLY A 555 6.16 4.99 29.11
N ARG A 556 5.69 3.99 29.87
CA ARG A 556 5.07 4.17 31.19
C ARG A 556 6.04 4.79 32.20
N ASP A 557 7.30 4.37 32.20
CA ASP A 557 8.34 4.94 33.08
C ASP A 557 8.59 6.42 32.76
N TYR A 558 8.73 6.77 31.48
CA TYR A 558 9.01 8.14 31.04
C TYR A 558 7.86 9.08 31.32
N ILE A 559 6.62 8.73 30.99
CA ILE A 559 5.47 9.60 31.25
C ILE A 559 5.26 9.85 32.75
N LYS A 560 5.40 8.82 33.60
CA LYS A 560 5.31 8.96 35.05
C LYS A 560 6.40 9.87 35.61
N LYS A 561 7.64 9.69 35.16
CA LYS A 561 8.78 10.55 35.56
C LYS A 561 8.60 11.99 35.10
N THR A 562 8.11 12.21 33.88
CA THR A 562 7.86 13.56 33.37
C THR A 562 6.73 14.25 34.12
N MET A 563 5.62 13.55 34.41
CA MET A 563 4.54 14.08 35.24
C MET A 563 5.03 14.47 36.64
N ALA A 564 5.73 13.58 37.33
CA ALA A 564 6.29 13.86 38.66
C ALA A 564 7.30 15.02 38.63
N LYS A 565 8.05 15.15 37.53
CA LYS A 565 8.94 16.29 37.34
C LYS A 565 8.17 17.60 37.12
N ALA A 566 7.10 17.57 36.33
CA ALA A 566 6.28 18.73 36.00
C ALA A 566 5.59 19.32 37.24
N GLU A 567 5.21 18.48 38.21
CA GLU A 567 4.65 18.92 39.50
C GLU A 567 5.61 19.86 40.25
N ASN A 568 6.92 19.65 40.15
CA ASN A 568 7.92 20.55 40.76
C ASN A 568 8.01 21.94 40.09
N PHE A 569 7.30 22.15 38.97
CA PHE A 569 7.23 23.42 38.25
C PHE A 569 5.81 24.01 38.30
N GLY A 570 4.97 23.59 39.26
CA GLY A 570 3.60 24.08 39.43
C GLY A 570 2.58 23.46 38.46
N PHE A 571 2.99 22.53 37.60
CA PHE A 571 2.08 21.85 36.67
C PHE A 571 1.49 20.60 37.31
N LYS A 572 0.18 20.60 37.57
CA LYS A 572 -0.54 19.44 38.12
C LYS A 572 -1.19 18.62 37.01
N PRO A 573 -0.74 17.37 36.74
CA PRO A 573 -1.34 16.52 35.73
C PRO A 573 -2.80 16.19 36.05
N VAL A 574 -3.71 16.45 35.12
CA VAL A 574 -5.15 16.20 35.25
C VAL A 574 -5.62 15.00 34.43
N TYR A 575 -4.93 14.65 33.35
CA TYR A 575 -5.21 13.49 32.50
C TYR A 575 -3.93 13.07 31.79
N ALA A 576 -3.74 11.78 31.54
CA ALA A 576 -2.64 11.28 30.73
C ALA A 576 -3.09 10.10 29.89
N ASP A 577 -2.65 10.07 28.64
CA ASP A 577 -2.86 8.96 27.72
C ASP A 577 -1.57 8.68 26.98
N THR A 578 -0.94 7.56 27.34
CA THR A 578 0.16 6.92 26.63
C THR A 578 1.43 7.76 26.46
N ASP A 579 1.44 8.71 25.53
CA ASP A 579 2.58 9.52 25.10
C ASP A 579 2.44 11.01 25.43
N GLY A 580 1.33 11.42 26.04
CA GLY A 580 1.15 12.79 26.50
C GLY A 580 0.29 12.90 27.76
N PHE A 581 0.35 14.08 28.38
CA PHE A 581 -0.49 14.41 29.52
C PHE A 581 -0.90 15.88 29.51
N TYR A 582 -2.09 16.13 30.04
CA TYR A 582 -2.65 17.45 30.26
C TYR A 582 -2.38 17.83 31.71
N ALA A 583 -1.94 19.06 31.93
CA ALA A 583 -1.70 19.60 33.26
C ALA A 583 -2.25 21.02 33.38
N VAL A 584 -2.71 21.36 34.58
CA VAL A 584 -3.07 22.75 34.93
C VAL A 584 -1.88 23.41 35.60
N TYR A 585 -1.61 24.67 35.24
CA TYR A 585 -0.62 25.46 35.96
C TYR A 585 -1.27 26.05 37.21
N GLN A 586 -0.71 25.74 38.37
CA GLN A 586 -1.04 26.39 39.63
C GLN A 586 0.17 27.20 40.04
N GLU A 587 0.03 28.52 39.98
CA GLU A 587 1.02 29.42 40.56
C GLU A 587 1.11 29.09 42.05
N GLU A 588 2.29 28.67 42.52
CA GLU A 588 2.51 28.59 43.96
C GLU A 588 2.50 30.04 44.48
N ASP A 589 1.48 30.40 45.25
CA ASP A 589 1.49 31.61 46.07
C ASP A 589 2.78 31.59 46.91
N GLN A 590 3.77 32.43 46.54
CA GLN A 590 5.01 32.62 47.31
C GLN A 590 4.74 33.27 48.67
#